data_AF-W6NGZ3-F1
#
_entry.id   AF-W6NGZ3-F1
#
_cell.length_a   1.000
_cell.length_b   1.000
_cell.length_c   1.000
_cell.angle_alpha   90.00
_cell.angle_beta   90.00
_cell.angle_gamma   90.00
#
_symmetry.space_group_name_H-M   'P 1'
#
loop_
_entity.id
_entity.type
_entity.pdbx_description
1 polymer ?
#
loop_
_entity_poly.entity_id
_entity_poly.type
_entity_poly.pdbx_seq_one_letter_code
_entity_poly.pdbx_strand_id
1 'polypeptide(L)'
;MAVMNGRTDLVELLLSKGANINHRDRDGHSAVHWAVVCGQLDMLNFLISKGADIEAPDSLKAAPLHYATAIEDISAELALAVLHTLIKGGAIPNCRDMDDRTPILWAASNGNLEAMHSLKQAGGDLEAVDRDRLGVLHCAASHGYHE
;
A
#
# COMPACT_ATOMS: atom_id res chain seq x y z
N MET A 1 -6.80 11.78 11.22
CA MET A 1 -8.04 12.41 10.72
C MET A 1 -7.86 13.35 9.52
N ALA A 2 -6.93 14.32 9.50
CA ALA A 2 -6.79 15.24 8.35
C ALA A 2 -6.56 14.51 7.01
N VAL A 3 -5.62 13.57 7.01
CA VAL A 3 -5.30 12.70 5.87
C VAL A 3 -6.48 11.80 5.48
N MET A 4 -7.07 11.11 6.46
CA MET A 4 -8.20 10.18 6.25
C MET A 4 -9.41 10.86 5.61
N ASN A 5 -9.63 12.14 5.91
CA ASN A 5 -10.75 12.94 5.38
C ASN A 5 -10.36 13.75 4.14
N GLY A 6 -9.17 13.54 3.56
CA GLY A 6 -8.73 14.24 2.34
C GLY A 6 -8.52 15.75 2.51
N ARG A 7 -8.36 16.28 3.73
CA ARG A 7 -8.22 17.72 4.00
C ARG A 7 -6.80 18.23 3.72
N THR A 8 -6.48 18.40 2.43
CA THR A 8 -5.17 18.85 1.95
C THR A 8 -4.78 20.22 2.51
N ASP A 9 -5.73 21.14 2.62
CA ASP A 9 -5.60 22.45 3.25
C ASP A 9 -5.07 22.38 4.69
N LEU A 10 -5.63 21.47 5.49
CA LEU A 10 -5.22 21.27 6.87
C LEU A 10 -3.85 20.58 6.95
N VAL A 11 -3.59 19.61 6.09
CA VAL A 11 -2.27 18.96 6.04
C VAL A 11 -1.20 19.98 5.65
N GLU A 12 -1.45 20.82 4.65
CA GLU A 12 -0.53 21.89 4.25
C GLU A 12 -0.28 22.90 5.37
N LEU A 13 -1.34 23.32 6.08
CA LEU A 13 -1.20 24.19 7.25
C LEU A 13 -0.31 23.54 8.32
N LEU A 14 -0.52 22.27 8.64
CA LEU A 14 0.27 21.56 9.64
C LEU A 14 1.75 21.45 9.22
N LEU A 15 2.02 21.12 7.95
CA LEU A 15 3.39 21.08 7.42
C LEU A 15 4.06 22.46 7.49
N SER A 16 3.32 23.55 7.20
CA SER A 16 3.85 24.92 7.34
C SER A 16 4.20 25.31 8.78
N LYS A 17 3.60 24.63 9.77
CA LYS A 17 3.89 24.78 11.20
C LYS A 17 4.99 23.85 11.70
N GLY A 18 5.66 23.12 10.81
CA GLY A 18 6.77 22.23 11.13
C GLY A 18 6.35 20.82 11.53
N ALA A 19 5.12 20.39 11.20
CA ALA A 19 4.74 19.00 11.36
C ALA A 19 5.63 18.10 10.49
N ASN A 20 6.03 16.94 11.03
CA ASN A 20 6.81 15.95 10.29
C ASN A 20 5.88 15.12 9.38
N ILE A 21 6.06 15.23 8.06
CA ILE A 21 5.28 14.47 7.06
C ILE A 21 5.42 12.96 7.21
N ASN A 22 6.56 12.49 7.74
CA ASN A 22 6.89 11.09 7.93
C ASN A 22 6.65 10.62 9.38
N HIS A 23 5.90 11.39 10.17
CA HIS A 23 5.47 10.95 11.49
C HIS A 23 4.65 9.65 11.35
N ARG A 24 4.88 8.72 12.30
CA ARG A 24 4.22 7.42 12.35
C ARG A 24 3.45 7.31 13.65
N ASP A 25 2.27 6.71 13.59
CA ASP A 25 1.48 6.40 14.78
C ASP A 25 2.01 5.16 15.52
N ARG A 26 1.22 4.64 16.46
CA ARG A 26 1.61 3.51 17.32
C ARG A 26 1.79 2.21 16.55
N ASP A 27 1.08 2.05 15.45
CA ASP A 27 1.15 0.86 14.60
C ASP A 27 2.18 1.02 13.48
N GLY A 28 2.89 2.15 13.47
CA GLY A 28 3.90 2.48 12.47
C GLY A 28 3.32 3.09 11.21
N HIS A 29 2.01 3.36 11.15
CA HIS A 29 1.39 3.92 9.95
C HIS A 29 1.76 5.39 9.78
N SER A 30 2.32 5.70 8.62
CA SER A 30 2.60 7.05 8.16
C SER A 30 1.36 7.68 7.52
N ALA A 31 1.43 8.99 7.20
CA ALA A 31 0.39 9.65 6.41
C ALA A 31 0.11 8.94 5.07
N VAL A 32 1.12 8.33 4.44
CA VAL A 32 0.95 7.59 3.19
C VAL A 32 0.11 6.33 3.40
N HIS A 33 0.33 5.57 4.47
CA HIS A 33 -0.49 4.40 4.79
C HIS A 33 -1.96 4.77 4.93
N TRP A 34 -2.26 5.81 5.70
CA TRP A 34 -3.63 6.27 5.90
C TRP A 34 -4.28 6.79 4.62
N ALA A 35 -3.53 7.47 3.75
CA ALA A 35 -4.05 7.90 2.45
C ALA A 35 -4.38 6.69 1.55
N VAL A 36 -3.54 5.65 1.56
CA VAL A 36 -3.75 4.41 0.81
C VAL A 36 -4.96 3.64 1.34
N VAL A 37 -4.98 3.32 2.63
CA VAL A 37 -6.06 2.53 3.26
C VAL A 37 -7.42 3.23 3.13
N CYS A 38 -7.47 4.56 3.22
CA CYS A 38 -8.71 5.32 3.06
C CYS A 38 -9.05 5.65 1.59
N GLY A 39 -8.28 5.16 0.60
CA GLY A 39 -8.51 5.44 -0.82
C GLY A 39 -8.40 6.92 -1.21
N GLN A 40 -7.69 7.74 -0.43
CA GLN A 40 -7.60 9.18 -0.63
C GLN A 40 -6.55 9.52 -1.70
N LEU A 41 -6.89 9.31 -2.97
CA LEU A 41 -5.98 9.45 -4.10
C LEU A 41 -5.37 10.86 -4.22
N ASP A 42 -6.16 11.91 -4.08
CA ASP A 42 -5.67 13.30 -4.14
C ASP A 42 -4.71 13.62 -2.99
N MET A 43 -5.01 13.12 -1.80
CA MET A 43 -4.14 13.25 -0.64
C MET A 43 -2.83 12.47 -0.83
N LEU A 44 -2.90 11.26 -1.40
CA LEU A 44 -1.73 10.47 -1.71
C LEU A 44 -0.79 11.21 -2.68
N ASN A 45 -1.35 11.73 -3.78
CA ASN A 45 -0.59 12.54 -4.74
C ASN A 45 0.03 13.78 -4.08
N PHE A 46 -0.73 14.46 -3.21
CA PHE A 46 -0.24 15.59 -2.46
C PHE A 46 0.94 15.21 -1.54
N LEU A 47 0.81 14.14 -0.76
CA LEU A 47 1.87 13.67 0.13
C LEU A 47 3.15 13.29 -0.64
N ILE A 48 3.01 12.57 -1.76
CA ILE A 48 4.14 12.24 -2.65
C ILE A 48 4.82 13.52 -3.15
N SER A 49 4.05 14.52 -3.59
CA SER A 49 4.59 15.80 -4.07
C SER A 49 5.34 16.59 -3.00
N LYS A 50 5.01 16.38 -1.72
CA LYS A 50 5.68 17.00 -0.57
C LYS A 50 6.86 16.16 -0.04
N GLY A 51 7.21 15.07 -0.71
CA GLY A 51 8.35 14.21 -0.36
C GLY A 51 8.07 13.26 0.81
N ALA A 52 6.82 12.83 0.99
CA ALA A 52 6.51 11.78 1.94
C ALA A 52 7.21 10.46 1.55
N ASP A 53 7.64 9.72 2.57
CA ASP A 53 8.27 8.40 2.40
C ASP A 53 7.21 7.37 2.00
N ILE A 54 7.20 7.02 0.72
CA ILE A 54 6.29 6.03 0.12
C ILE A 54 6.64 4.59 0.48
N GLU A 55 7.86 4.34 0.96
CA GLU A 55 8.37 3.04 1.36
C GLU A 55 8.41 2.88 2.88
N ALA A 56 7.82 3.82 3.63
CA ALA A 56 7.81 3.79 5.08
C ALA A 56 7.27 2.43 5.58
N PRO A 57 8.04 1.61 6.30
CA PRO A 57 7.49 0.38 6.88
C PRO A 57 6.65 0.69 8.11
N ASP A 58 5.52 0.00 8.26
CA ASP A 58 4.77 -0.04 9.50
C ASP A 58 5.39 -1.02 10.54
N SER A 59 4.67 -1.30 11.62
CA SER A 59 5.09 -2.27 12.65
C SER A 59 5.21 -3.71 12.15
N LEU A 60 4.50 -4.07 11.07
CA LEU A 60 4.60 -5.36 10.38
C LEU A 60 5.63 -5.33 9.25
N LYS A 61 6.46 -4.29 9.16
CA LYS A 61 7.35 -4.00 8.01
C LYS A 61 6.63 -3.90 6.67
N ALA A 62 5.31 -3.82 6.66
CA ALA A 62 4.53 -3.64 5.46
C ALA A 62 4.71 -2.20 4.97
N ALA A 63 5.16 -2.05 3.73
CA ALA A 63 5.12 -0.79 3.01
C ALA A 63 3.67 -0.47 2.57
N PRO A 64 3.33 0.82 2.30
CA PRO A 64 2.03 1.23 1.77
C PRO A 64 1.58 0.44 0.53
N LEU A 65 2.53 -0.03 -0.29
CA LEU A 65 2.24 -0.84 -1.46
C LEU A 65 1.55 -2.17 -1.14
N HIS A 66 1.82 -2.79 0.02
CA HIS A 66 1.11 -4.00 0.47
C HIS A 66 -0.38 -3.69 0.69
N TYR A 67 -0.66 -2.61 1.42
CA TYR A 67 -2.02 -2.17 1.73
C TYR A 67 -2.82 -1.84 0.47
N ALA A 68 -2.21 -1.24 -0.55
CA ALA A 68 -2.88 -0.94 -1.82
C ALA A 68 -3.46 -2.17 -2.53
N THR A 69 -2.98 -3.37 -2.21
CA THR A 69 -3.46 -4.64 -2.80
C THR A 69 -4.53 -5.35 -1.97
N ALA A 70 -4.83 -4.82 -0.78
CA ALA A 70 -5.69 -5.42 0.23
C ALA A 70 -6.86 -4.52 0.65
N ILE A 71 -7.17 -3.50 -0.16
CA ILE A 71 -8.29 -2.59 0.13
C ILE A 71 -9.57 -3.21 -0.43
N GLU A 72 -10.50 -3.58 0.44
CA GLU A 72 -11.81 -4.13 0.07
C GLU A 72 -12.94 -3.08 0.15
N ASP A 73 -12.75 -2.04 0.97
CA ASP A 73 -13.80 -1.05 1.28
C ASP A 73 -13.99 0.04 0.20
N ILE A 74 -13.21 0.01 -0.88
CA ILE A 74 -13.27 1.01 -1.96
C ILE A 74 -13.50 0.33 -3.31
N SER A 75 -13.90 1.10 -4.33
CA SER A 75 -14.08 0.55 -5.67
C SER A 75 -12.77 0.01 -6.25
N ALA A 76 -12.83 -1.05 -7.04
CA ALA A 76 -11.67 -1.70 -7.64
C ALA A 76 -10.84 -0.71 -8.49
N GLU A 77 -11.52 0.21 -9.19
CA GLU A 77 -10.87 1.24 -10.01
C GLU A 77 -10.05 2.21 -9.15
N LEU A 78 -10.57 2.59 -7.97
CA LEU A 78 -9.87 3.48 -7.05
C LEU A 78 -8.69 2.77 -6.38
N ALA A 79 -8.86 1.50 -5.98
CA ALA A 79 -7.77 0.68 -5.44
C ALA A 79 -6.62 0.55 -6.44
N LEU A 80 -6.93 0.28 -7.72
CA LEU A 80 -5.94 0.26 -8.79
C LEU A 80 -5.29 1.63 -9.01
N ALA A 81 -6.05 2.72 -8.98
CA ALA A 81 -5.49 4.06 -9.13
C ALA A 81 -4.49 4.40 -8.01
N VAL A 82 -4.79 4.00 -6.76
CA VAL A 82 -3.88 4.13 -5.61
C VAL A 82 -2.62 3.28 -5.81
N LEU A 83 -2.79 2.01 -6.19
CA LEU A 83 -1.68 1.10 -6.50
C LEU A 83 -0.75 1.67 -7.58
N HIS A 84 -1.32 2.11 -8.70
CA HIS A 84 -0.56 2.70 -9.81
C HIS A 84 0.13 4.00 -9.41
N THR A 85 -0.47 4.79 -8.54
CA THR A 85 0.14 6.02 -8.01
C THR A 85 1.40 5.69 -7.20
N LEU A 86 1.35 4.68 -6.33
CA LEU A 86 2.53 4.23 -5.59
C LEU A 86 3.63 3.71 -6.51
N ILE A 87 3.28 2.84 -7.47
CA ILE A 87 4.22 2.29 -8.45
C ILE A 87 4.90 3.42 -9.25
N LYS A 88 4.12 4.39 -9.74
CA LYS A 88 4.65 5.58 -10.45
C LYS A 88 5.50 6.47 -9.54
N GLY A 89 5.18 6.52 -8.25
CA GLY A 89 5.96 7.22 -7.24
C GLY A 89 7.33 6.57 -6.96
N GLY A 90 7.59 5.37 -7.49
CA GLY A 90 8.82 4.62 -7.28
C GLY A 90 8.75 3.59 -6.16
N ALA A 91 7.54 3.16 -5.78
CA ALA A 91 7.38 2.14 -4.77
C ALA A 91 8.01 0.80 -5.22
N ILE A 92 8.60 0.05 -4.29
CA ILE A 92 9.37 -1.17 -4.58
C ILE A 92 8.40 -2.36 -4.71
N PRO A 93 8.20 -2.96 -5.90
CA PRO A 93 7.19 -4.01 -6.10
C PRO A 93 7.48 -5.33 -5.38
N ASN A 94 8.75 -5.54 -5.01
CA ASN A 94 9.24 -6.72 -4.31
C ASN A 94 9.66 -6.42 -2.86
N CYS A 95 9.15 -5.33 -2.27
CA CYS A 95 9.31 -5.09 -0.83
C CYS A 95 8.73 -6.26 -0.03
N ARG A 96 9.25 -6.46 1.18
CA ARG A 96 8.88 -7.59 2.02
C ARG A 96 8.39 -7.11 3.38
N ASP A 97 7.23 -7.62 3.79
CA ASP A 97 6.72 -7.45 5.13
C ASP A 97 7.48 -8.33 6.14
N MET A 98 7.00 -8.38 7.38
CA MET A 98 7.64 -9.15 8.44
C MET A 98 7.67 -10.64 8.16
N ASP A 99 6.71 -11.19 7.40
CA ASP A 99 6.60 -12.60 7.06
C ASP A 99 7.18 -12.91 5.68
N ASP A 100 8.07 -12.03 5.18
CA ASP A 100 8.70 -12.10 3.86
C ASP A 100 7.71 -12.09 2.69
N ARG A 101 6.45 -11.70 2.93
CA ARG A 101 5.44 -11.59 1.88
C ARG A 101 5.66 -10.32 1.06
N THR A 102 5.50 -10.44 -0.24
CA THR A 102 5.53 -9.31 -1.18
C THR A 102 4.11 -8.79 -1.43
N PRO A 103 3.95 -7.57 -1.99
CA PRO A 103 2.64 -7.06 -2.39
C PRO A 103 1.87 -8.01 -3.33
N ILE A 104 2.57 -8.77 -4.19
CA ILE A 104 1.90 -9.78 -5.05
C ILE A 104 1.29 -10.91 -4.22
N LEU A 105 1.96 -11.35 -3.15
CA LEU A 105 1.43 -12.40 -2.26
C LEU A 105 0.20 -11.91 -1.47
N TRP A 106 0.19 -10.62 -1.08
CA TRP A 106 -0.99 -9.98 -0.50
C TRP A 106 -2.14 -9.91 -1.51
N ALA A 107 -1.87 -9.42 -2.73
CA ALA A 107 -2.87 -9.38 -3.81
C ALA A 107 -3.46 -10.76 -4.11
N ALA A 108 -2.63 -11.81 -4.15
CA ALA A 108 -3.06 -13.19 -4.37
C ALA A 108 -3.95 -13.71 -3.22
N SER A 109 -3.60 -13.41 -1.97
CA SER A 109 -4.39 -13.80 -0.80
C SER A 109 -5.79 -13.17 -0.79
N ASN A 110 -5.94 -12.01 -1.43
CA ASN A 110 -7.22 -11.30 -1.55
C ASN A 110 -7.92 -11.52 -2.90
N GLY A 111 -7.43 -12.45 -3.73
CA GLY A 111 -8.02 -12.70 -5.06
C GLY A 111 -7.94 -11.53 -6.04
N ASN A 112 -7.11 -10.51 -5.78
CA ASN A 112 -7.04 -9.29 -6.58
C ASN A 112 -6.14 -9.48 -7.82
N LEU A 113 -6.70 -10.12 -8.85
CA LEU A 113 -6.01 -10.45 -10.10
C LEU A 113 -5.50 -9.20 -10.84
N GLU A 114 -6.24 -8.09 -10.79
CA GLU A 114 -5.85 -6.85 -11.47
C GLU A 114 -4.65 -6.18 -10.80
N ALA A 115 -4.60 -6.19 -9.46
CA ALA A 115 -3.44 -5.74 -8.71
C ALA A 115 -2.22 -6.64 -8.97
N MET A 116 -2.39 -7.97 -8.99
CA MET A 116 -1.32 -8.91 -9.35
C MET A 116 -0.76 -8.62 -10.74
N HIS A 117 -1.62 -8.41 -11.73
CA HIS A 117 -1.21 -8.08 -13.09
C HIS A 117 -0.44 -6.75 -13.15
N SER A 118 -0.93 -5.73 -12.45
CA SER A 118 -0.26 -4.41 -12.37
C SER A 118 1.12 -4.50 -11.71
N LEU A 119 1.23 -5.25 -10.61
CA LEU A 119 2.51 -5.47 -9.92
C LEU A 119 3.48 -6.28 -10.78
N LYS A 120 2.99 -7.29 -11.52
CA LYS A 120 3.83 -8.05 -12.45
C LYS A 120 4.44 -7.15 -13.53
N GLN A 121 3.64 -6.26 -14.09
CA GLN A 121 4.12 -5.27 -15.06
C GLN A 121 5.15 -4.29 -14.46
N ALA A 122 5.03 -3.99 -13.17
CA ALA A 122 5.98 -3.16 -12.45
C ALA A 122 7.29 -3.89 -12.09
N GLY A 123 7.44 -5.19 -12.39
CA GLY A 123 8.62 -5.98 -12.05
C GLY A 123 8.47 -6.83 -10.79
N GLY A 124 7.25 -7.02 -10.30
CA GLY A 124 6.95 -7.95 -9.22
C GLY A 124 7.22 -9.41 -9.58
N ASP A 125 7.70 -10.17 -8.60
CA ASP A 125 8.03 -11.59 -8.74
C ASP A 125 6.84 -12.49 -8.37
N LEU A 126 6.43 -13.37 -9.29
CA LEU A 126 5.35 -14.34 -9.08
C LEU A 126 5.87 -15.63 -8.42
N GLU A 127 7.17 -15.87 -8.47
CA GLU A 127 7.84 -16.99 -7.80
C GLU A 127 8.27 -16.63 -6.38
N ALA A 128 7.96 -15.40 -5.94
CA ALA A 128 8.19 -15.00 -4.56
C ALA A 128 7.45 -15.94 -3.62
N VAL A 129 8.13 -16.28 -2.53
CA VAL A 129 7.56 -17.04 -1.43
C VAL A 129 7.70 -16.26 -0.14
N ASP A 130 6.77 -16.51 0.78
CA ASP A 130 6.81 -16.01 2.14
C ASP A 130 7.79 -16.82 3.03
N ARG A 131 7.79 -16.53 4.32
CA ARG A 131 8.62 -17.19 5.33
C ARG A 131 8.39 -18.71 5.40
N ASP A 132 7.17 -19.17 5.13
CA ASP A 132 6.77 -20.58 5.14
C ASP A 132 6.94 -21.26 3.78
N ARG A 133 7.57 -20.58 2.82
CA ARG A 133 7.77 -21.02 1.43
C ARG A 133 6.47 -21.13 0.63
N LEU A 134 5.43 -20.43 1.06
CA LEU A 134 4.17 -20.34 0.33
C LEU A 134 4.29 -19.26 -0.74
N GLY A 135 4.17 -19.68 -2.00
CA GLY A 135 4.09 -18.78 -3.15
C GLY A 135 2.66 -18.38 -3.52
N VAL A 136 2.54 -17.65 -4.62
CA VAL A 136 1.28 -17.06 -5.13
C VAL A 136 0.12 -18.04 -5.20
N LEU A 137 0.35 -19.26 -5.72
CA LEU A 137 -0.71 -20.27 -5.85
C LEU A 137 -1.26 -20.73 -4.51
N HIS A 138 -0.40 -20.83 -3.48
CA HIS A 138 -0.84 -21.21 -2.13
C HIS A 138 -1.70 -20.11 -1.51
N CYS A 139 -1.25 -18.85 -1.64
CA CYS A 139 -2.00 -17.68 -1.17
C CYS A 139 -3.36 -17.56 -1.87
N ALA A 140 -3.41 -17.68 -3.19
CA ALA A 140 -4.68 -17.64 -3.95
C ALA A 140 -5.64 -18.77 -3.56
N ALA A 141 -5.12 -19.97 -3.25
CA ALA A 141 -5.94 -21.08 -2.79
C ALA A 141 -6.58 -20.81 -1.42
N SER A 142 -5.91 -20.08 -0.52
CA SER A 142 -6.49 -19.72 0.78
C SER A 142 -7.74 -18.84 0.67
N HIS A 143 -7.79 -17.95 -0.34
CA HIS A 143 -8.95 -17.09 -0.59
C HIS A 143 -10.22 -17.88 -0.91
N GLY A 144 -10.11 -18.90 -1.78
CA GLY A 144 -11.26 -19.71 -2.22
C GLY A 144 -11.87 -20.63 -1.17
N TYR A 145 -11.29 -20.72 0.04
CA TYR A 145 -11.92 -21.39 1.18
C TYR A 145 -12.81 -20.47 2.03
N HIS A 146 -12.72 -19.15 1.82
CA HIS A 146 -13.43 -18.13 2.59
C HIS A 146 -14.61 -17.48 1.83
N GLU A 147 -14.79 -17.78 0.53
CA GLU A 147 -15.99 -17.45 -0.28
C GLU A 147 -17.11 -18.49 -0.10
#